data_AF-A0A7Y8HLM8-F1
#
_entry.id   AF-A0A7Y8HLM8-F1
#
_cell.length_a   1.000
_cell.length_b   1.000
_cell.length_c   1.000
_cell.angle_alpha   90.00
_cell.angle_beta   90.00
_cell.angle_gamma   90.00
#
_symmetry.space_group_name_H-M   'P 1'
#
loop_
_entity.id
_entity.type
_entity.pdbx_description
1 polymer ?
#
loop_
_entity_poly.entity_id
_entity_poly.type
_entity_poly.pdbx_seq_one_letter_code
_entity_poly.pdbx_strand_id
1 'polypeptide(L)' 'GEYRGIFIGEQKAKLESAIIFIKDMNLNPTDVANKLNIPIEEIMKKLNEM' A
#
# COMPACT_ATOMS: atom_id res chain seq x y z
N GLY A 1 -7.47 -20.68 13.42
CA GLY A 1 -7.80 -20.00 12.15
C GLY A 1 -7.33 -18.55 12.10
N GLU A 2 -6.66 -18.04 13.12
CA GLU A 2 -6.45 -16.59 13.29
C GLU A 2 -5.16 -16.05 12.67
N TYR A 3 -4.10 -16.85 12.59
CA TYR A 3 -2.79 -16.41 12.08
C TYR A 3 -2.80 -16.00 10.60
N ARG A 4 -3.67 -16.60 9.77
CA ARG A 4 -3.77 -16.23 8.34
C ARG A 4 -4.47 -14.89 8.13
N GLY A 5 -5.43 -14.54 8.98
CA GLY A 5 -6.16 -13.26 8.89
C GLY A 5 -5.26 -12.07 9.19
N ILE A 6 -4.38 -12.20 10.19
CA ILE A 6 -3.46 -11.13 10.62
C ILE A 6 -2.42 -10.84 9.53
N PHE A 7 -1.83 -11.89 8.93
CA PHE A 7 -0.84 -11.74 7.88
C PHE A 7 -1.42 -11.08 6.61
N ILE A 8 -2.63 -11.46 6.21
CA ILE A 8 -3.32 -10.84 5.06
C ILE A 8 -3.72 -9.40 5.38
N GLY A 9 -4.14 -9.13 6.63
CA GLY A 9 -4.48 -7.80 7.11
C GLY A 9 -3.28 -6.86 7.09
N GLU A 10 -2.11 -7.33 7.52
CA GLU A 10 -0.90 -6.49 7.59
C GLU A 10 -0.41 -6.08 6.19
N GLN A 11 -0.46 -6.99 5.22
CA GLN A 11 -0.11 -6.67 3.83
C GLN A 11 -1.10 -5.70 3.19
N LYS A 12 -2.42 -5.89 3.42
CA LYS A 12 -3.44 -4.94 2.95
C LYS A 12 -3.28 -3.56 3.60
N ALA A 13 -3.04 -3.52 4.90
CA ALA A 13 -2.87 -2.27 5.64
C ALA A 13 -1.66 -1.48 5.14
N LYS A 14 -0.55 -2.14 4.78
CA LYS A 14 0.62 -1.49 4.16
C LYS A 14 0.27 -0.86 2.82
N LEU A 15 -0.47 -1.57 1.96
CA LEU A 15 -0.89 -1.07 0.65
C LEU A 15 -1.91 0.09 0.77
N GLU A 16 -2.89 -0.04 1.66
CA GLU A 16 -3.87 1.04 1.94
C GLU A 16 -3.19 2.27 2.53
N SER A 17 -2.26 2.09 3.47
CA SER A 17 -1.46 3.18 4.01
C SER A 17 -0.67 3.89 2.91
N ALA A 18 -0.07 3.12 1.99
CA ALA A 18 0.65 3.68 0.84
C ALA A 18 -0.25 4.59 0.00
N ILE A 19 -1.48 4.14 -0.29
CA ILE A 19 -2.45 4.90 -1.08
C ILE A 19 -2.92 6.15 -0.35
N ILE A 20 -3.14 6.07 0.96
CA ILE A 20 -3.50 7.22 1.79
C ILE A 20 -2.36 8.24 1.78
N PHE A 21 -1.11 7.82 1.95
CA PHE A 21 0.04 8.72 1.86
C PHE A 21 0.12 9.45 0.51
N ILE A 22 -0.19 8.76 -0.59
CA ILE A 22 -0.16 9.35 -1.93
C ILE A 22 -1.34 10.31 -2.14
N LYS A 23 -2.56 9.93 -1.73
CA LYS A 23 -3.77 10.73 -1.94
C LYS A 23 -3.88 11.90 -0.96
N ASP A 24 -3.62 11.65 0.32
CA ASP A 24 -3.85 12.59 1.43
C ASP A 24 -2.66 13.53 1.62
N MET A 25 -1.43 13.01 1.53
CA MET A 25 -0.21 13.81 1.68
C MET A 25 0.42 14.25 0.35
N ASN A 26 -0.22 13.93 -0.79
CA ASN A 26 0.29 14.20 -2.13
C ASN A 26 1.73 13.70 -2.35
N LEU A 27 2.11 12.60 -1.68
CA LEU A 27 3.44 12.04 -1.77
C LEU A 27 3.64 11.29 -3.09
N ASN A 28 4.88 11.32 -3.58
CA ASN A 28 5.22 10.57 -4.78
C ASN A 28 5.05 9.07 -4.54
N PRO A 29 4.32 8.34 -5.41
CA PRO A 29 4.13 6.89 -5.28
C PRO A 29 5.44 6.12 -5.18
N THR A 30 6.49 6.61 -5.86
CA THR A 30 7.85 6.05 -5.81
C THR A 30 8.50 6.19 -4.44
N ASP A 31 8.31 7.33 -3.78
CA ASP A 31 8.87 7.58 -2.45
C ASP A 31 8.20 6.67 -1.41
N VAL A 32 6.87 6.59 -1.49
CA VAL A 32 6.06 5.73 -0.63
C VAL A 32 6.34 4.24 -0.87
N ALA A 33 6.52 3.82 -2.13
CA ALA A 33 6.93 2.48 -2.52
C ALA A 33 8.26 2.09 -1.87
N ASN A 34 9.27 2.96 -1.98
CA ASN A 34 10.58 2.75 -1.36
C ASN A 34 10.50 2.69 0.17
N LYS A 35 9.72 3.60 0.77
CA LYS A 35 9.60 3.72 2.23
C LYS A 35 8.87 2.54 2.88
N LEU A 36 7.87 1.99 2.19
CA LEU A 36 7.09 0.84 2.67
C LEU A 36 7.60 -0.50 2.13
N ASN A 37 8.63 -0.47 1.27
CA ASN A 37 9.19 -1.64 0.60
C ASN A 37 8.13 -2.42 -0.20
N ILE A 38 7.23 -1.69 -0.85
CA ILE A 38 6.13 -2.25 -1.67
C ILE A 38 6.46 -1.96 -3.13
N PRO A 39 6.22 -2.90 -4.07
CA PRO A 39 6.35 -2.64 -5.49
C PRO A 39 5.47 -1.46 -5.90
N ILE A 40 6.04 -0.49 -6.63
CA ILE A 40 5.27 0.64 -7.15
C ILE A 40 4.14 0.18 -8.09
N GLU A 41 4.33 -0.95 -8.77
CA GLU A 41 3.32 -1.60 -9.61
C GLU A 41 2.07 -2.00 -8.82
N GLU A 42 2.23 -2.55 -7.62
CA GLU A 42 1.09 -2.93 -6.75
C GLU A 42 0.33 -1.68 -6.28
N ILE A 43 1.07 -0.62 -5.96
CA ILE A 43 0.49 0.66 -5.56
C ILE A 43 -0.26 1.30 -6.73
N MET A 44 0.35 1.39 -7.91
CA MET A 44 -0.27 1.94 -9.13
C MET A 44 -1.48 1.13 -9.57
N LYS A 45 -1.39 -0.19 -9.55
CA LYS A 45 -2.50 -1.08 -9.90
C LYS A 45 -3.69 -0.85 -8.99
N LYS A 46 -3.46 -0.73 -7.67
CA LYS A 46 -4.51 -0.46 -6.69
C LYS A 46 -5.07 0.96 -6.79
N LEU A 47 -4.24 1.95 -7.14
CA LEU A 47 -4.68 3.31 -7.45
C LEU A 47 -5.55 3.39 -8.71
N ASN A 48 -5.29 2.53 -9.70
CA ASN A 48 -6.01 2.46 -10.98
C ASN A 48 -7.26 1.57 -10.94
N GLU A 49 -7.33 0.63 -9.98
CA GLU A 49 -8.54 -0.17 -9.69
C GLU A 49 -9.59 0.58 -8.84
N MET A 50 -9.25 1.75 -8.29
CA MET A 50 -10.16 2.63 -7.53
C MET A 50 -10.86 3.65 -8.42
#